data_AF-A0A3A9U9F5-F1
#
_entry.id   AF-A0A3A9U9F5-F1
#
_cell.length_a   1.000
_cell.length_b   1.000
_cell.length_c   1.000
_cell.angle_alpha   90.00
_cell.angle_beta   90.00
_cell.angle_gamma   90.00
#
_symmetry.space_group_name_H-M   'P 1'
#
loop_
_entity.id
_entity.type
_entity.pdbx_description
1 polymer ?
#
loop_
_entity_poly.entity_id
_entity_poly.type
_entity_poly.pdbx_seq_one_letter_code
_entity_poly.pdbx_strand_id
1 'polypeptide(L)'
;MSTYVFSLNDISVEDGSPVVSVNNLDSFFGLIEGSQLFIAGKLPATIIDHDTTANTLTLKYNWQQGDLSNVAAQVVPIGAVGVLLQALENNRAAYAAFLENAGSGEVEWEKVNNPPQTALRWPNFSELAGKISKEQLPDDIDTDNKKTQAMSPPIKREKSLTQRLSDYPTLKKTEVRPTESPNNKRLIQFDDVRGEVHIALTDRWFTVPTTIASRTFPIFYRGLILRFNNNSSYSGNIKMRVYPMGKGGLGLPGNPPFINDHEWQEYETSVTNLYKIGEFNSEYFEGIIEYIELDNGWHQFDVNQSDVSSLNAKFDVAFGTFRSPFRVFYQKADGYWYSDDMFPDTLDEIGPSWVQDANNHRIFTVTEATGSTDALRFFGDGYDEYQFEMVLNVSYIDGTLALTVSNSDPNKVYYQGPARFITDERIYFKRAGSSTTAALTVESIKMRIPHYG
;
A
#
# COMPACT_ATOMS: atom_id res chain seq x y z
N MET A 1 -22.03 -10.69 9.60
CA MET A 1 -23.48 -10.53 9.39
C MET A 1 -23.91 -11.56 8.37
N SER A 2 -24.89 -12.39 8.69
CA SER A 2 -25.45 -13.38 7.78
C SER A 2 -26.14 -12.68 6.61
N THR A 3 -25.68 -12.97 5.39
CA THR A 3 -26.22 -12.49 4.12
C THR A 3 -27.53 -13.21 3.80
N TYR A 4 -28.66 -12.64 4.21
CA TYR A 4 -29.97 -13.22 3.95
C TYR A 4 -30.44 -12.86 2.53
N VAL A 5 -30.64 -13.88 1.69
CA VAL A 5 -31.39 -13.78 0.43
C VAL A 5 -32.86 -13.98 0.75
N PHE A 6 -33.72 -13.07 0.28
CA PHE A 6 -35.17 -13.20 0.47
C PHE A 6 -35.79 -13.85 -0.75
N SER A 7 -36.67 -14.83 -0.54
CA SER A 7 -37.46 -15.43 -1.62
C SER A 7 -38.90 -14.93 -1.49
N LEU A 8 -39.38 -14.26 -2.53
CA LEU A 8 -40.73 -13.71 -2.63
C LEU A 8 -41.48 -14.55 -3.66
N ASN A 9 -42.46 -15.32 -3.22
CA ASN A 9 -43.13 -16.30 -4.06
C ASN A 9 -44.25 -15.70 -4.92
N ASP A 10 -44.72 -14.50 -4.56
CA ASP A 10 -45.85 -13.85 -5.22
C ASP A 10 -45.68 -12.31 -5.21
N ILE A 11 -45.24 -11.76 -6.34
CA ILE A 11 -45.11 -10.32 -6.56
C ILE A 11 -45.82 -9.86 -7.84
N SER A 12 -46.17 -8.58 -7.90
CA SER A 12 -46.73 -7.91 -9.08
C SER A 12 -46.12 -6.52 -9.29
N VAL A 13 -45.92 -6.14 -10.55
CA VAL A 13 -45.41 -4.81 -10.95
C VAL A 13 -45.98 -4.42 -12.32
N GLU A 14 -46.47 -3.19 -12.43
CA GLU A 14 -46.97 -2.62 -13.67
C GLU A 14 -45.82 -1.99 -14.48
N ASP A 15 -45.93 -2.05 -15.81
CA ASP A 15 -44.99 -1.38 -16.70
C ASP A 15 -45.08 0.14 -16.53
N GLY A 16 -43.91 0.77 -16.40
CA GLY A 16 -43.76 2.16 -16.04
C GLY A 16 -43.83 2.47 -14.53
N SER A 17 -44.10 1.50 -13.65
CA SER A 17 -44.19 1.72 -12.19
C SER A 17 -42.85 1.48 -11.48
N PRO A 18 -42.44 2.34 -10.53
CA PRO A 18 -41.30 2.07 -9.65
C PRO A 18 -41.67 1.18 -8.44
N VAL A 19 -42.93 0.78 -8.28
CA VAL A 19 -43.41 0.07 -7.09
C VAL A 19 -43.74 -1.38 -7.44
N VAL A 20 -43.15 -2.31 -6.69
CA VAL A 20 -43.45 -3.74 -6.73
C VAL A 20 -44.28 -4.09 -5.52
N SER A 21 -45.41 -4.75 -5.72
CA SER A 21 -46.27 -5.25 -4.64
C SER A 21 -45.91 -6.70 -4.32
N VAL A 22 -45.80 -7.03 -3.03
CA VAL A 22 -45.67 -8.39 -2.52
C VAL A 22 -47.06 -8.84 -2.09
N ASN A 23 -47.63 -9.78 -2.82
CA ASN A 23 -49.05 -10.12 -2.72
C ASN A 23 -49.36 -11.11 -1.58
N ASN A 24 -48.35 -11.59 -0.87
CA ASN A 24 -48.47 -12.60 0.17
C ASN A 24 -47.78 -12.14 1.48
N LEU A 25 -47.63 -13.06 2.44
CA LEU A 25 -47.04 -12.80 3.75
C LEU A 25 -45.51 -13.05 3.78
N ASP A 26 -44.84 -13.06 2.62
CA ASP A 26 -43.39 -13.27 2.59
C ASP A 26 -42.67 -12.12 3.29
N SER A 27 -41.81 -12.46 4.24
CA SER A 27 -41.07 -11.46 5.01
C SER A 27 -39.82 -11.00 4.27
N PHE A 28 -39.72 -9.69 4.11
CA PHE A 28 -38.52 -8.98 3.66
C PHE A 28 -38.05 -7.97 4.71
N PHE A 29 -38.38 -8.23 5.99
CA PHE A 29 -37.93 -7.43 7.12
C PHE A 29 -36.40 -7.52 7.26
N GLY A 30 -35.72 -6.37 7.18
CA GLY A 30 -34.25 -6.29 7.18
C GLY A 30 -33.61 -6.26 5.80
N LEU A 31 -34.38 -5.99 4.74
CA LEU A 31 -33.87 -5.68 3.42
C LEU A 31 -32.96 -4.44 3.48
N ILE A 32 -31.80 -4.51 2.81
CA ILE A 32 -30.83 -3.42 2.76
C ILE A 32 -31.01 -2.63 1.47
N GLU A 33 -31.02 -1.29 1.55
CA GLU A 33 -31.02 -0.40 0.39
C GLU A 33 -29.90 -0.78 -0.60
N GLY A 34 -30.21 -0.80 -1.89
CA GLY A 34 -29.29 -1.21 -2.96
C GLY A 34 -29.31 -2.72 -3.28
N SER A 35 -30.11 -3.51 -2.55
CA SER A 35 -30.38 -4.91 -2.90
C SER A 35 -30.97 -5.05 -4.31
N GLN A 36 -30.72 -6.18 -4.95
CA GLN A 36 -31.19 -6.45 -6.32
C GLN A 36 -32.37 -7.42 -6.30
N LEU A 37 -33.45 -7.05 -7.00
CA LEU A 37 -34.62 -7.87 -7.28
C LEU A 37 -34.38 -8.67 -8.56
N PHE A 38 -34.48 -10.00 -8.48
CA PHE A 38 -34.36 -10.92 -9.61
C PHE A 38 -35.69 -11.59 -9.88
N ILE A 39 -36.11 -11.54 -11.14
CA ILE A 39 -37.29 -12.24 -11.65
C ILE A 39 -36.83 -13.05 -12.87
N ALA A 40 -37.28 -14.30 -12.98
CA ALA A 40 -36.88 -15.17 -14.09
C ALA A 40 -37.21 -14.54 -15.45
N GLY A 41 -36.22 -14.50 -16.35
CA GLY A 41 -36.38 -13.94 -17.70
C GLY A 41 -36.44 -12.41 -17.78
N LYS A 42 -36.14 -11.69 -16.70
CA LYS A 42 -36.10 -10.22 -16.65
C LYS A 42 -34.74 -9.71 -16.21
N LEU A 43 -34.43 -8.48 -16.59
CA LEU A 43 -33.31 -7.73 -16.04
C LEU A 43 -33.58 -7.42 -14.55
N PRO A 44 -32.58 -7.54 -13.67
CA PRO A 44 -32.78 -7.23 -12.27
C PRO A 44 -32.97 -5.73 -12.06
N ALA A 45 -33.73 -5.41 -11.01
CA ALA A 45 -34.00 -4.05 -10.61
C ALA A 45 -33.37 -3.76 -9.25
N THR A 46 -32.78 -2.57 -9.11
CA THR A 46 -32.22 -2.13 -7.82
C THR A 46 -33.33 -1.58 -6.94
N ILE A 47 -33.41 -2.08 -5.70
CA ILE A 47 -34.36 -1.62 -4.67
C ILE A 47 -33.71 -0.49 -3.88
N ILE A 48 -34.42 0.61 -3.71
CA ILE A 48 -33.99 1.77 -2.90
C ILE A 48 -34.76 1.91 -1.59
N ASP A 49 -35.95 1.33 -1.49
CA ASP A 49 -36.76 1.39 -0.28
C ASP A 49 -37.74 0.21 -0.18
N HIS A 50 -38.27 -0.03 1.00
CA HIS A 50 -39.29 -1.05 1.25
C HIS A 50 -40.25 -0.67 2.38
N ASP A 51 -41.53 -1.04 2.24
CA ASP A 51 -42.56 -0.87 3.26
C ASP A 51 -43.17 -2.23 3.62
N THR A 52 -42.89 -2.69 4.84
CA THR A 52 -43.40 -3.96 5.37
C THR A 52 -44.84 -3.87 5.88
N THR A 53 -45.40 -2.66 6.03
CA THR A 53 -46.81 -2.45 6.39
C THR A 53 -47.67 -2.42 5.13
N ALA A 54 -47.18 -1.78 4.07
CA ALA A 54 -47.86 -1.73 2.77
C ALA A 54 -47.54 -2.93 1.86
N ASN A 55 -46.60 -3.80 2.24
CA ASN A 55 -46.08 -4.92 1.46
C ASN A 55 -45.54 -4.50 0.08
N THR A 56 -44.74 -3.44 0.03
CA THR A 56 -44.18 -2.90 -1.24
C THR A 56 -42.67 -2.74 -1.21
N LEU A 57 -42.07 -2.82 -2.39
CA LEU A 57 -40.68 -2.52 -2.66
C LEU A 57 -40.62 -1.36 -3.67
N THR A 58 -39.71 -0.41 -3.44
CA THR A 58 -39.50 0.74 -4.35
C THR A 58 -38.20 0.55 -5.12
N LEU A 59 -38.30 0.59 -6.45
CA LEU A 59 -37.20 0.45 -7.38
C LEU A 59 -36.55 1.82 -7.66
N LYS A 60 -35.24 1.80 -7.94
CA LYS A 60 -34.48 2.99 -8.31
C LYS A 60 -34.97 3.65 -9.60
N TYR A 61 -35.44 2.83 -10.53
CA TYR A 61 -35.97 3.24 -11.82
C TYR A 61 -37.31 2.53 -12.05
N ASN A 62 -38.18 3.16 -12.83
CA ASN A 62 -39.45 2.57 -13.21
C ASN A 62 -39.21 1.23 -13.92
N TRP A 63 -40.04 0.24 -13.61
CA TRP A 63 -40.07 -1.03 -14.30
C TRP A 63 -40.42 -0.79 -15.77
N GLN A 64 -39.62 -1.31 -16.71
CA GLN A 64 -39.84 -1.13 -18.16
C GLN A 64 -39.74 -2.46 -18.91
N GLN A 65 -40.25 -3.52 -18.29
CA GLN A 65 -40.08 -4.89 -18.77
C GLN A 65 -41.42 -5.62 -18.91
N GLY A 66 -42.52 -4.86 -19.05
CA GLY A 66 -43.88 -5.36 -19.18
C GLY A 66 -44.52 -5.72 -17.84
N ASP A 67 -45.85 -5.75 -17.83
CA ASP A 67 -46.64 -6.07 -16.65
C ASP A 67 -46.35 -7.49 -16.15
N LEU A 68 -46.21 -7.61 -14.83
CA LEU A 68 -46.04 -8.88 -14.15
C LEU A 68 -47.06 -9.01 -13.04
N SER A 69 -47.70 -10.18 -12.99
CA SER A 69 -48.64 -10.53 -11.94
C SER A 69 -48.38 -11.94 -11.43
N ASN A 70 -48.41 -12.10 -10.11
CA ASN A 70 -48.27 -13.36 -9.39
C ASN A 70 -47.03 -14.18 -9.79
N VAL A 71 -45.87 -13.52 -9.82
CA VAL A 71 -44.59 -14.17 -10.17
C VAL A 71 -43.68 -14.30 -8.96
N ALA A 72 -42.82 -15.33 -8.98
CA ALA A 72 -41.79 -15.49 -7.96
C ALA A 72 -40.54 -14.64 -8.29
N ALA A 73 -39.89 -14.16 -7.23
CA ALA A 73 -38.71 -13.32 -7.27
C ALA A 73 -37.75 -13.61 -6.13
N GLN A 74 -36.49 -13.20 -6.30
CA GLN A 74 -35.47 -13.28 -5.27
C GLN A 74 -34.86 -11.90 -5.03
N VAL A 75 -34.65 -11.53 -3.77
CA VAL A 75 -33.93 -10.30 -3.40
C VAL A 75 -32.59 -10.65 -2.80
N VAL A 76 -31.52 -10.13 -3.41
CA VAL A 76 -30.13 -10.41 -3.02
C VAL A 76 -29.46 -9.12 -2.53
N PRO A 77 -28.92 -9.10 -1.30
CA PRO A 77 -28.23 -7.93 -0.75
C PRO A 77 -26.82 -7.76 -1.34
N ILE A 78 -26.37 -6.50 -1.42
CA ILE A 78 -25.08 -6.13 -2.04
C ILE A 78 -23.84 -6.67 -1.28
N GLY A 79 -24.01 -7.16 -0.05
CA GLY A 79 -22.94 -7.77 0.76
C GLY A 79 -22.67 -9.26 0.48
N ALA A 80 -23.46 -9.92 -0.38
CA ALA A 80 -23.33 -11.35 -0.69
C ALA A 80 -22.51 -11.60 -1.96
N VAL A 81 -21.19 -11.37 -1.90
CA VAL A 81 -20.27 -11.40 -3.06
C VAL A 81 -20.41 -12.66 -3.93
N GLY A 82 -20.56 -13.84 -3.31
CA GLY A 82 -20.74 -15.10 -4.06
C GLY A 82 -22.08 -15.21 -4.79
N VAL A 83 -23.16 -14.66 -4.20
CA VAL A 83 -24.50 -14.68 -4.82
C VAL A 83 -24.61 -13.60 -5.90
N LEU A 84 -23.97 -12.44 -5.71
CA LEU A 84 -23.84 -11.40 -6.74
C LEU A 84 -23.10 -11.91 -7.97
N LEU A 85 -22.03 -12.69 -7.79
CA LEU A 85 -21.29 -13.28 -8.91
C LEU A 85 -22.19 -14.24 -9.70
N GLN A 86 -22.92 -15.11 -9.01
CA GLN A 86 -23.86 -16.04 -9.64
C GLN A 86 -25.02 -15.31 -10.35
N ALA A 87 -25.50 -14.21 -9.75
CA ALA A 87 -26.60 -13.45 -10.31
C ALA A 87 -26.18 -12.59 -11.51
N LEU A 88 -24.93 -12.08 -11.52
CA LEU A 88 -24.31 -11.46 -12.69
C LEU A 88 -24.18 -12.47 -13.84
N GLU A 89 -23.82 -13.71 -13.53
CA GLU A 89 -23.72 -14.79 -14.52
C GLU A 89 -25.10 -15.16 -15.08
N ASN A 90 -26.13 -15.21 -14.23
CA ASN A 90 -27.52 -15.42 -14.66
C ASN A 90 -28.03 -14.26 -15.53
N ASN A 91 -27.65 -13.02 -15.24
CA ASN A 91 -27.98 -11.86 -16.08
C ASN A 91 -27.26 -11.90 -17.42
N ARG A 92 -25.99 -12.31 -17.44
CA ARG A 92 -25.24 -12.51 -18.68
C ARG A 92 -25.91 -13.57 -19.55
N ALA A 93 -26.39 -14.66 -18.95
CA ALA A 93 -27.15 -15.70 -19.63
C ALA A 93 -28.53 -15.20 -20.12
N ALA A 94 -29.25 -14.43 -19.31
CA ALA A 94 -30.53 -13.84 -19.71
C ALA A 94 -30.37 -12.81 -20.84
N TYR A 95 -29.30 -12.02 -20.83
CA TYR A 95 -28.97 -11.08 -21.90
C TYR A 95 -28.55 -11.80 -23.18
N ALA A 96 -27.79 -12.90 -23.07
CA ALA A 96 -27.46 -13.74 -24.22
C ALA A 96 -28.72 -14.41 -24.80
N ALA A 97 -29.62 -14.93 -23.96
CA ALA A 97 -30.90 -15.49 -24.39
C ALA A 97 -31.83 -14.40 -24.97
N PHE A 98 -31.79 -13.17 -24.47
CA PHE A 98 -32.47 -12.04 -25.08
C PHE A 98 -31.87 -11.71 -26.44
N LEU A 99 -30.56 -11.72 -26.62
CA LEU A 99 -29.95 -11.50 -27.94
C LEU A 99 -30.24 -12.65 -28.93
N GLU A 100 -30.36 -13.89 -28.46
CA GLU A 100 -30.78 -15.03 -29.29
C GLU A 100 -32.28 -15.00 -29.65
N ASN A 101 -33.14 -14.51 -28.75
CA ASN A 101 -34.59 -14.41 -28.98
C ASN A 101 -35.05 -13.04 -29.53
N ALA A 102 -34.21 -12.01 -29.43
CA ALA A 102 -34.33 -10.77 -30.18
C ALA A 102 -33.88 -11.07 -31.60
N GLY A 103 -34.65 -11.95 -32.26
CA GLY A 103 -34.59 -12.11 -33.69
C GLY A 103 -34.54 -10.73 -34.31
N SER A 104 -33.62 -10.54 -35.25
CA SER A 104 -33.51 -9.35 -36.08
C SER A 104 -34.91 -8.85 -36.40
N GLY A 105 -35.29 -7.71 -35.81
CA GLY A 105 -36.54 -7.02 -36.12
C GLY A 105 -36.51 -6.41 -37.52
N GLU A 106 -36.00 -7.14 -38.52
CA GLU A 106 -36.33 -6.91 -39.91
C GLU A 106 -37.75 -7.42 -40.11
N VAL A 107 -38.69 -6.48 -40.08
CA VAL A 107 -39.97 -6.71 -40.73
C VAL A 107 -39.67 -6.78 -42.22
N GLU A 108 -39.53 -7.99 -42.76
CA GLU A 108 -39.52 -8.19 -44.21
C GLU A 108 -40.75 -7.50 -44.81
N TRP A 109 -40.53 -6.72 -45.86
CA TRP A 109 -41.53 -5.78 -46.39
C TRP A 109 -42.84 -6.45 -46.80
N GLU A 110 -42.78 -7.75 -47.08
CA GLU A 110 -43.90 -8.63 -47.42
C GLU A 110 -44.85 -8.93 -46.24
N LYS A 111 -44.45 -8.65 -44.99
CA LYS A 111 -45.26 -8.89 -43.77
C LYS A 111 -46.04 -7.67 -43.30
N VAL A 112 -45.95 -6.54 -44.02
CA VAL A 112 -46.77 -5.36 -43.75
C VAL A 112 -48.13 -5.55 -44.41
N ASN A 113 -49.20 -5.69 -43.61
CA ASN A 113 -50.56 -5.71 -44.12
C ASN A 113 -51.00 -4.30 -44.53
N ASN A 114 -51.43 -4.12 -45.79
CA ASN A 114 -51.91 -2.87 -46.41
C ASN A 114 -50.89 -1.70 -46.46
N PRO A 115 -49.72 -1.84 -47.10
CA PRO A 115 -48.87 -0.69 -47.36
C PRO A 115 -49.57 0.28 -48.34
N PRO A 116 -49.43 1.61 -48.18
CA PRO A 116 -49.95 2.58 -49.13
C PRO A 116 -49.40 2.28 -50.54
N GLN A 117 -50.26 2.33 -51.58
CA GLN A 117 -49.85 2.02 -52.96
C GLN A 117 -48.66 2.88 -53.46
N THR A 118 -48.48 4.07 -52.90
CA THR A 118 -47.34 4.96 -53.18
C THR A 118 -45.99 4.45 -52.64
N ALA A 119 -45.99 3.50 -51.70
CA ALA A 119 -44.79 2.85 -51.17
C ALA A 119 -44.41 1.57 -51.96
N LEU A 120 -45.26 1.13 -52.90
CA LEU A 120 -45.04 -0.05 -53.75
C LEU A 120 -44.50 0.31 -55.14
N ARG A 121 -44.35 1.61 -55.45
CA ARG A 121 -43.80 2.10 -56.72
C ARG A 121 -42.98 3.37 -56.51
N TRP A 122 -42.10 3.69 -57.45
CA TRP A 122 -41.48 5.02 -57.48
C TRP A 122 -42.56 6.11 -57.67
N PRO A 123 -42.52 7.22 -56.91
CA PRO A 123 -43.50 8.30 -57.05
C PRO A 123 -43.39 8.98 -58.42
N ASN A 124 -44.53 9.42 -58.97
CA ASN A 124 -44.54 10.27 -60.15
C ASN A 124 -44.24 11.72 -59.76
N PHE A 125 -43.49 12.46 -60.59
CA PHE A 125 -43.03 13.81 -60.27
C PHE A 125 -44.17 14.82 -59.99
N SER A 126 -45.38 14.55 -60.49
CA SER A 126 -46.61 15.31 -60.22
C SER A 126 -47.17 15.14 -58.81
N GLU A 127 -46.71 14.13 -58.06
CA GLU A 127 -47.13 13.82 -56.69
C GLU A 127 -46.29 14.59 -55.64
N LEU A 128 -45.21 15.27 -56.06
CA LEU A 128 -44.42 16.21 -55.26
C LEU A 128 -44.94 17.64 -55.47
N ALA A 129 -46.13 17.94 -54.93
CA ALA A 129 -46.74 19.26 -55.07
C ALA A 129 -46.35 20.20 -53.91
N GLY A 130 -45.30 20.98 -54.15
CA GLY A 130 -44.92 22.12 -53.31
C GLY A 130 -43.83 22.95 -53.97
N LYS A 131 -44.20 23.94 -54.79
CA LYS A 131 -43.26 24.98 -55.23
C LYS A 131 -43.20 26.05 -54.14
N ILE A 132 -42.05 26.19 -53.48
CA ILE A 132 -41.74 27.34 -52.65
C ILE A 132 -41.51 28.52 -53.58
N SER A 133 -42.28 29.61 -53.42
CA SER A 133 -42.14 30.80 -54.26
C SER A 133 -40.96 31.66 -53.79
N LYS A 134 -40.38 32.47 -54.68
CA LYS A 134 -39.13 33.21 -54.43
C LYS A 134 -39.29 34.22 -53.28
N GLU A 135 -40.52 34.61 -52.98
CA GLU A 135 -40.91 35.54 -51.91
C GLU A 135 -40.88 34.89 -50.50
N GLN A 136 -40.71 33.57 -50.42
CA GLN A 136 -40.57 32.83 -49.16
C GLN A 136 -39.10 32.55 -48.79
N LEU A 137 -38.15 32.98 -49.62
CA LEU A 137 -36.72 32.92 -49.32
C LEU A 137 -36.30 34.27 -48.71
N PRO A 138 -35.59 34.31 -47.57
CA PRO A 138 -34.96 35.54 -47.09
C PRO A 138 -33.97 36.06 -48.13
N ASP A 139 -34.04 37.37 -48.44
CA ASP A 139 -33.24 38.01 -49.51
C ASP A 139 -31.72 38.00 -49.26
N ASP A 140 -31.28 37.69 -48.04
CA ASP A 140 -29.87 37.50 -47.69
C ASP A 140 -29.74 36.27 -46.78
N ILE A 141 -29.42 35.11 -47.38
CA ILE A 141 -28.81 34.01 -46.63
C ILE A 141 -27.31 34.06 -46.92
N ASP A 142 -26.59 34.81 -46.08
CA ASP A 142 -25.14 34.78 -45.99
C ASP A 142 -24.71 33.42 -45.40
N THR A 143 -24.76 32.37 -46.23
CA THR A 143 -24.45 30.99 -45.83
C THR A 143 -22.95 30.72 -45.66
N ASP A 144 -22.06 31.71 -45.82
CA ASP A 144 -20.63 31.45 -45.85
C ASP A 144 -19.74 32.47 -45.12
N ASN A 145 -20.30 33.32 -44.24
CA ASN A 145 -19.46 34.09 -43.33
C ASN A 145 -19.00 33.23 -42.13
N LYS A 146 -17.74 33.36 -41.73
CA LYS A 146 -17.15 32.64 -40.57
C LYS A 146 -17.81 32.97 -39.22
N LYS A 147 -18.71 33.96 -39.16
CA LYS A 147 -19.44 34.38 -37.97
C LYS A 147 -20.70 33.54 -37.73
N THR A 148 -21.37 33.02 -38.76
CA THR A 148 -22.56 32.16 -38.60
C THR A 148 -22.20 30.73 -38.15
N GLN A 149 -21.02 30.20 -38.53
CA GLN A 149 -20.52 28.92 -38.00
C GLN A 149 -20.13 28.98 -36.51
N ALA A 150 -19.83 30.17 -35.98
CA ALA A 150 -19.44 30.39 -34.59
C ALA A 150 -20.64 30.48 -33.60
N MET A 151 -21.88 30.46 -34.10
CA MET A 151 -23.11 30.55 -33.29
C MET A 151 -23.75 29.19 -32.99
N SER A 152 -23.10 28.09 -33.39
CA SER A 152 -23.48 26.74 -32.95
C SER A 152 -23.41 26.68 -31.42
N PRO A 153 -24.47 26.25 -30.70
CA PRO A 153 -24.35 25.93 -29.28
C PRO A 153 -23.17 24.96 -29.11
N PRO A 154 -22.27 25.17 -28.13
CA PRO A 154 -21.16 24.27 -27.94
C PRO A 154 -21.73 22.87 -27.79
N ILE A 155 -21.34 21.96 -28.69
CA ILE A 155 -21.68 20.54 -28.57
C ILE A 155 -21.15 20.12 -27.21
N LYS A 156 -22.05 19.90 -26.24
CA LYS A 156 -21.72 19.26 -24.97
C LYS A 156 -21.38 17.81 -25.30
N ARG A 157 -20.16 17.60 -25.80
CA ARG A 157 -19.58 16.26 -25.87
C ARG A 157 -19.46 15.82 -24.42
N GLU A 158 -20.32 14.89 -24.01
CA GLU A 158 -20.06 14.18 -22.77
C GLU A 158 -18.64 13.63 -22.85
N LYS A 159 -17.81 13.92 -21.84
CA LYS A 159 -16.46 13.37 -21.77
C LYS A 159 -16.58 11.87 -21.97
N SER A 160 -15.94 11.34 -23.02
CA SER A 160 -15.95 9.91 -23.28
C SER A 160 -15.43 9.15 -22.06
N LEU A 161 -15.84 7.90 -21.87
CA LEU A 161 -15.32 7.06 -20.79
C LEU A 161 -13.78 7.08 -20.79
N THR A 162 -13.15 7.05 -21.96
CA THR A 162 -11.71 7.16 -22.13
C THR A 162 -11.14 8.50 -21.67
N GLN A 163 -11.84 9.62 -21.94
CA GLN A 163 -11.44 10.95 -21.42
C GLN A 163 -11.62 11.05 -19.91
N ARG A 164 -12.69 10.48 -19.35
CA ARG A 164 -12.89 10.40 -17.89
C ARG A 164 -11.81 9.53 -17.25
N LEU A 165 -11.48 8.38 -17.83
CA LEU A 165 -10.44 7.48 -17.32
C LEU A 165 -9.03 8.06 -17.47
N SER A 166 -8.73 8.83 -18.52
CA SER A 166 -7.46 9.57 -18.63
C SER A 166 -7.31 10.66 -17.58
N ASP A 167 -8.43 11.15 -17.02
CA ASP A 167 -8.39 12.12 -15.93
C ASP A 167 -8.03 11.48 -14.58
N TYR A 168 -8.21 10.17 -14.41
CA TYR A 168 -7.90 9.46 -13.16
C TYR A 168 -6.47 8.88 -13.16
N PRO A 169 -5.74 8.96 -12.03
CA PRO A 169 -4.48 8.26 -11.89
C PRO A 169 -4.67 6.76 -11.96
N THR A 170 -3.88 6.06 -12.77
CA THR A 170 -3.88 4.59 -12.79
C THR A 170 -3.00 4.05 -11.66
N LEU A 171 -3.53 3.11 -10.88
CA LEU A 171 -2.82 2.44 -9.79
C LEU A 171 -2.06 1.22 -10.33
N LYS A 172 -0.77 1.09 -9.99
CA LYS A 172 0.06 -0.06 -10.37
C LYS A 172 1.01 -0.43 -9.23
N LYS A 173 1.44 -1.70 -9.17
CA LYS A 173 2.61 -2.09 -8.39
C LYS A 173 3.87 -1.93 -9.23
N THR A 174 5.00 -1.63 -8.59
CA THR A 174 6.31 -1.60 -9.21
C THR A 174 7.34 -2.18 -8.26
N GLU A 175 8.39 -2.80 -8.82
CA GLU A 175 9.57 -3.24 -8.09
C GLU A 175 10.78 -2.34 -8.40
N VAL A 176 10.67 -1.53 -9.45
CA VAL A 176 11.71 -0.65 -9.94
C VAL A 176 11.27 0.80 -9.70
N ARG A 177 12.15 1.59 -9.06
CA ARG A 177 11.95 3.03 -8.93
C ARG A 177 11.86 3.65 -10.32
N PRO A 178 10.79 4.39 -10.63
CA PRO A 178 10.61 4.94 -11.96
C PRO A 178 11.59 6.11 -12.19
N THR A 179 12.48 5.94 -13.15
CA THR A 179 13.46 6.96 -13.58
C THR A 179 13.10 7.59 -14.92
N GLU A 180 12.34 6.89 -15.75
CA GLU A 180 11.89 7.37 -17.05
C GLU A 180 10.78 8.41 -16.92
N SER A 181 10.65 9.32 -17.90
CA SER A 181 9.55 10.27 -17.89
C SER A 181 8.20 9.52 -18.01
N PRO A 182 7.22 9.82 -17.15
CA PRO A 182 5.86 9.29 -17.27
C PRO A 182 5.14 9.78 -18.53
N ASN A 183 5.73 10.70 -19.31
CA ASN A 183 5.19 11.25 -20.55
C ASN A 183 3.74 11.76 -20.37
N ASN A 184 3.54 12.59 -19.32
CA ASN A 184 2.25 13.17 -18.93
C ASN A 184 1.15 12.16 -18.56
N LYS A 185 1.49 10.88 -18.33
CA LYS A 185 0.55 9.90 -17.80
C LYS A 185 0.30 10.17 -16.32
N ARG A 186 -0.97 10.11 -15.90
CA ARG A 186 -1.37 10.16 -14.50
C ARG A 186 -1.27 8.76 -13.90
N LEU A 187 -0.24 8.50 -13.10
CA LEU A 187 0.06 7.17 -12.55
C LEU A 187 0.39 7.27 -11.06
N ILE A 188 0.00 6.24 -10.31
CA ILE A 188 0.44 6.00 -8.95
C ILE A 188 1.02 4.59 -8.92
N GLN A 189 2.29 4.48 -8.54
CA GLN A 189 3.00 3.22 -8.43
C GLN A 189 3.36 2.95 -6.97
N PHE A 190 2.99 1.75 -6.49
CA PHE A 190 3.33 1.27 -5.16
C PHE A 190 4.56 0.36 -5.25
N ASP A 191 5.63 0.76 -4.57
CA ASP A 191 6.82 -0.04 -4.36
C ASP A 191 6.73 -0.71 -2.98
N ASP A 192 6.20 -1.93 -2.97
CA ASP A 192 6.02 -2.71 -1.75
C ASP A 192 7.37 -3.12 -1.12
N VAL A 193 8.46 -3.16 -1.90
CA VAL A 193 9.80 -3.54 -1.42
C VAL A 193 10.41 -2.41 -0.60
N ARG A 194 10.30 -1.16 -1.07
CA ARG A 194 10.86 0.01 -0.38
C ARG A 194 9.85 0.71 0.53
N GLY A 195 8.58 0.33 0.43
CA GLY A 195 7.46 1.01 1.07
C GLY A 195 7.25 2.42 0.53
N GLU A 196 7.55 2.65 -0.75
CA GLU A 196 7.49 3.96 -1.41
C GLU A 196 6.25 4.07 -2.32
N VAL A 197 5.72 5.29 -2.46
CA VAL A 197 4.64 5.58 -3.41
C VAL A 197 5.11 6.64 -4.39
N HIS A 198 5.18 6.28 -5.66
CA HIS A 198 5.57 7.18 -6.75
C HIS A 198 4.33 7.67 -7.47
N ILE A 199 4.19 8.99 -7.58
CA ILE A 199 3.07 9.66 -8.23
C ILE A 199 3.61 10.44 -9.44
N ALA A 200 3.03 10.18 -10.59
CA ALA A 200 3.18 11.01 -11.78
C ALA A 200 1.82 11.69 -12.05
N LEU A 201 1.80 13.02 -12.03
CA LEU A 201 0.65 13.82 -12.49
C LEU A 201 0.98 14.65 -13.73
N THR A 202 2.27 14.83 -14.03
CA THR A 202 2.81 15.60 -15.16
C THR A 202 3.89 14.78 -15.88
N ASP A 203 4.87 15.43 -16.48
CA ASP A 203 6.06 14.87 -17.12
C ASP A 203 7.13 14.33 -16.16
N ARG A 204 6.87 14.34 -14.84
CA ARG A 204 7.83 13.95 -13.78
C ARG A 204 7.19 13.08 -12.71
N TRP A 205 8.04 12.25 -12.09
CA TRP A 205 7.71 11.49 -10.90
C TRP A 205 7.98 12.30 -9.64
N PHE A 206 7.11 12.12 -8.65
CA PHE A 206 7.30 12.58 -7.28
C PHE A 206 7.08 11.39 -6.34
N THR A 207 8.00 11.14 -5.41
CA THR A 207 7.84 10.11 -4.38
C THR A 207 7.25 10.73 -3.13
N VAL A 208 6.16 10.17 -2.63
CA VAL A 208 5.54 10.62 -1.38
C VAL A 208 6.49 10.31 -0.22
N PRO A 209 6.86 11.31 0.61
CA PRO A 209 7.63 11.07 1.81
C PRO A 209 6.89 10.10 2.74
N THR A 210 7.55 9.04 3.16
CA THR A 210 6.99 8.01 4.07
C THR A 210 7.36 8.27 5.52
N THR A 211 8.23 9.25 5.76
CA THR A 211 8.65 9.71 7.09
C THR A 211 7.55 10.55 7.73
N ILE A 212 7.12 10.14 8.92
CA ILE A 212 6.17 10.85 9.78
C ILE A 212 6.91 11.82 10.70
N ALA A 213 8.03 11.38 11.26
CA ALA A 213 8.85 12.15 12.18
C ALA A 213 10.33 11.75 12.03
N SER A 214 11.24 12.62 12.44
CA SER A 214 12.66 12.30 12.55
C SER A 214 13.18 12.62 13.94
N ARG A 215 14.09 11.80 14.45
CA ARG A 215 14.69 11.97 15.77
C ARG A 215 16.09 11.39 15.81
N THR A 216 16.99 11.99 16.57
CA THR A 216 18.32 11.45 16.81
C THR A 216 18.33 10.60 18.07
N PHE A 217 18.97 9.43 18.03
CA PHE A 217 19.20 8.57 19.20
C PHE A 217 20.69 8.25 19.34
N PRO A 218 21.24 8.19 20.58
CA PRO A 218 22.56 7.64 20.82
C PRO A 218 22.49 6.12 20.83
N ILE A 219 23.32 5.48 20.01
CA ILE A 219 23.48 4.03 19.99
C ILE A 219 24.68 3.67 20.85
N PHE A 220 24.40 3.08 22.00
CA PHE A 220 25.39 2.50 22.89
C PHE A 220 25.84 1.17 22.30
N TYR A 221 27.00 1.19 21.65
CA TYR A 221 27.75 -0.02 21.33
C TYR A 221 28.53 -0.48 22.57
N ARG A 222 28.90 -1.76 22.62
CA ARG A 222 29.74 -2.30 23.69
C ARG A 222 30.92 -1.37 24.01
N GLY A 223 31.03 -0.93 25.26
CA GLY A 223 32.11 -0.05 25.72
C GLY A 223 31.87 1.44 25.56
N LEU A 224 30.78 1.89 24.92
CA LEU A 224 30.35 3.28 25.03
C LEU A 224 29.78 3.50 26.44
N ILE A 225 30.25 4.54 27.10
CA ILE A 225 29.80 4.89 28.45
C ILE A 225 29.52 6.39 28.55
N LEU A 226 28.64 6.74 29.46
CA LEU A 226 28.44 8.11 29.91
C LEU A 226 29.12 8.26 31.27
N ARG A 227 30.28 8.93 31.31
CA ARG A 227 31.09 9.11 32.52
C ARG A 227 30.73 10.41 33.21
N PHE A 228 30.50 10.38 34.53
CA PHE A 228 30.35 11.59 35.31
C PHE A 228 31.68 12.38 35.36
N ASN A 229 31.60 13.68 35.18
CA ASN A 229 32.76 14.56 35.06
C ASN A 229 33.58 14.59 36.35
N ASN A 230 34.86 14.96 36.24
CA ASN A 230 35.80 15.09 37.37
C ASN A 230 35.96 13.81 38.22
N ASN A 231 35.65 12.63 37.65
CA ASN A 231 35.59 11.36 38.38
C ASN A 231 34.70 11.43 39.63
N SER A 232 33.69 12.31 39.63
CA SER A 232 32.70 12.33 40.70
C SER A 232 31.82 11.10 40.60
N SER A 233 31.53 10.47 41.73
CA SER A 233 30.51 9.43 41.78
C SER A 233 29.13 10.06 42.05
N TYR A 234 28.10 9.45 41.47
CA TYR A 234 26.70 9.78 41.74
C TYR A 234 26.12 8.79 42.75
N SER A 235 25.37 9.30 43.72
CA SER A 235 24.54 8.49 44.64
C SER A 235 23.18 9.14 44.74
N GLY A 236 22.12 8.35 44.54
CA GLY A 236 20.76 8.86 44.41
C GLY A 236 19.90 7.94 43.55
N ASN A 237 18.71 8.40 43.18
CA ASN A 237 17.84 7.68 42.26
C ASN A 237 18.20 7.98 40.82
N ILE A 238 18.06 6.99 39.95
CA ILE A 238 18.21 7.11 38.50
C ILE A 238 16.99 6.50 37.86
N LYS A 239 16.33 7.28 36.99
CA LYS A 239 15.27 6.80 36.11
C LYS A 239 15.69 6.93 34.65
N MET A 240 15.42 5.91 33.84
CA MET A 240 15.86 5.86 32.44
C MET A 240 14.79 5.24 31.55
N ARG A 241 14.67 5.71 30.31
CA ARG A 241 14.03 4.95 29.22
C ARG A 241 15.08 4.37 28.30
N VAL A 242 15.02 3.05 28.14
CA VAL A 242 16.00 2.27 27.41
C VAL A 242 15.34 1.36 26.39
N TYR A 243 16.10 1.04 25.35
CA TYR A 243 15.83 -0.02 24.40
C TYR A 243 17.09 -0.88 24.36
N PRO A 244 17.20 -1.90 25.22
CA PRO A 244 18.34 -2.81 25.22
C PRO A 244 18.31 -3.66 23.95
N MET A 245 19.48 -4.01 23.46
CA MET A 245 19.66 -4.96 22.36
C MET A 245 20.55 -6.07 22.89
N GLY A 246 20.19 -7.33 22.58
CA GLY A 246 20.63 -8.61 23.19
C GLY A 246 21.51 -8.56 24.44
N LYS A 247 21.17 -9.09 25.61
CA LYS A 247 21.98 -8.99 26.86
C LYS A 247 22.45 -7.58 27.30
N GLY A 248 22.13 -6.51 26.56
CA GLY A 248 22.54 -5.14 26.88
C GLY A 248 22.02 -4.68 28.24
N GLY A 249 20.89 -5.22 28.70
CA GLY A 249 20.34 -4.94 30.04
C GLY A 249 21.33 -5.15 31.20
N LEU A 250 22.33 -6.02 31.03
CA LEU A 250 23.33 -6.34 32.07
C LEU A 250 24.22 -5.14 32.45
N GLY A 251 24.49 -4.23 31.51
CA GLY A 251 25.30 -3.04 31.77
C GLY A 251 24.54 -1.85 32.35
N LEU A 252 23.23 -2.01 32.62
CA LEU A 252 22.42 -0.99 33.28
C LEU A 252 22.69 -0.97 34.80
N PRO A 253 22.67 0.22 35.43
CA PRO A 253 22.80 0.32 36.88
C PRO A 253 21.84 -0.60 37.65
N GLY A 254 22.40 -1.38 38.58
CA GLY A 254 21.63 -2.31 39.41
C GLY A 254 21.28 -3.64 38.73
N ASN A 255 21.61 -3.83 37.45
CA ASN A 255 21.29 -5.02 36.66
C ASN A 255 19.79 -5.44 36.81
N PRO A 256 18.84 -4.61 36.34
CA PRO A 256 17.41 -4.84 36.53
C PRO A 256 16.95 -6.14 35.84
N PRO A 257 16.40 -7.13 36.57
CA PRO A 257 16.11 -8.46 36.03
C PRO A 257 14.85 -8.52 35.13
N PHE A 258 14.13 -7.42 34.98
CA PHE A 258 12.88 -7.30 34.22
C PHE A 258 13.05 -6.57 32.88
N ILE A 259 14.28 -6.18 32.56
CA ILE A 259 14.59 -5.56 31.27
C ILE A 259 14.73 -6.66 30.21
N ASN A 260 13.90 -6.55 29.18
CA ASN A 260 13.85 -7.40 28.00
C ASN A 260 14.59 -6.72 26.85
N ASP A 261 15.31 -7.51 26.06
CA ASP A 261 15.92 -7.01 24.83
C ASP A 261 14.85 -6.73 23.77
N HIS A 262 15.12 -5.75 22.91
CA HIS A 262 14.26 -5.33 21.80
C HIS A 262 12.90 -4.75 22.20
N GLU A 263 12.79 -4.26 23.44
CA GLU A 263 11.59 -3.60 23.96
C GLU A 263 11.93 -2.24 24.58
N TRP A 264 11.07 -1.25 24.36
CA TRP A 264 11.19 0.04 25.05
C TRP A 264 10.69 -0.11 26.48
N GLN A 265 11.52 0.22 27.45
CA GLN A 265 11.18 0.09 28.86
C GLN A 265 11.68 1.28 29.66
N GLU A 266 10.88 1.69 30.64
CA GLU A 266 11.31 2.61 31.69
C GLU A 266 11.63 1.81 32.95
N TYR A 267 12.70 2.21 33.63
CA TYR A 267 13.02 1.67 34.95
C TYR A 267 13.63 2.72 35.85
N GLU A 268 13.54 2.48 37.15
CA GLU A 268 14.09 3.33 38.20
C GLU A 268 14.86 2.46 39.20
N THR A 269 16.00 2.97 39.68
CA THR A 269 16.84 2.29 40.67
C THR A 269 17.61 3.30 41.51
N SER A 270 18.00 2.90 42.72
CA SER A 270 18.89 3.69 43.59
C SER A 270 20.32 3.18 43.47
N VAL A 271 21.27 4.08 43.28
CA VAL A 271 22.69 3.74 43.16
C VAL A 271 23.52 4.41 44.23
N THR A 272 24.65 3.80 44.56
CA THR A 272 25.67 4.38 45.43
C THR A 272 27.01 4.35 44.73
N ASN A 273 27.69 5.49 44.72
CA ASN A 273 29.00 5.67 44.10
C ASN A 273 29.08 5.23 42.62
N LEU A 274 28.06 5.55 41.81
CA LEU A 274 28.07 5.25 40.38
C LEU A 274 28.94 6.26 39.62
N TYR A 275 29.99 5.81 38.94
CA TYR A 275 30.92 6.69 38.19
C TYR A 275 30.57 6.86 36.71
N LYS A 276 29.74 5.95 36.17
CA LYS A 276 29.42 5.88 34.75
C LYS A 276 28.11 5.13 34.54
N ILE A 277 27.43 5.44 33.43
CA ILE A 277 26.26 4.73 32.90
C ILE A 277 26.69 4.06 31.59
N GLY A 278 26.19 2.87 31.32
CA GLY A 278 26.58 2.06 30.16
C GLY A 278 27.63 0.99 30.46
N GLU A 279 28.09 0.91 31.71
CA GLU A 279 28.83 -0.24 32.24
C GLU A 279 28.48 -0.44 33.72
N PHE A 280 28.11 -1.67 34.09
CA PHE A 280 27.81 -2.05 35.46
C PHE A 280 28.33 -3.46 35.73
N ASN A 281 29.04 -3.66 36.85
CA ASN A 281 29.63 -4.96 37.21
C ASN A 281 30.46 -5.62 36.07
N SER A 282 31.22 -4.81 35.32
CA SER A 282 32.02 -5.24 34.15
C SER A 282 31.23 -5.76 32.95
N GLU A 283 29.91 -5.61 32.97
CA GLU A 283 29.02 -5.79 31.82
C GLU A 283 28.72 -4.44 31.18
N TYR A 284 28.46 -4.43 29.88
CA TYR A 284 28.25 -3.21 29.09
C TYR A 284 26.82 -3.13 28.59
N PHE A 285 26.28 -1.91 28.52
CA PHE A 285 24.99 -1.69 27.91
C PHE A 285 25.15 -1.62 26.41
N GLU A 286 24.30 -2.36 25.71
CA GLU A 286 24.17 -2.34 24.26
C GLU A 286 22.71 -2.00 23.91
N GLY A 287 22.52 -0.99 23.04
CA GLY A 287 21.19 -0.51 22.68
C GLY A 287 21.07 1.01 22.72
N ILE A 288 19.90 1.53 23.10
CA ILE A 288 19.61 2.97 23.12
C ILE A 288 19.19 3.39 24.53
N ILE A 289 19.72 4.52 24.98
CA ILE A 289 19.20 5.26 26.13
C ILE A 289 18.55 6.54 25.58
N GLU A 290 17.25 6.68 25.76
CA GLU A 290 16.51 7.83 25.27
C GLU A 290 16.66 9.03 26.21
N TYR A 291 16.48 8.81 27.50
CA TYR A 291 16.64 9.84 28.52
C TYR A 291 17.17 9.25 29.83
N ILE A 292 17.78 10.12 30.63
CA ILE A 292 18.20 9.83 32.00
C ILE A 292 17.68 10.95 32.89
N GLU A 293 17.11 10.58 34.02
CA GLU A 293 16.68 11.46 35.10
C GLU A 293 17.43 11.07 36.38
N LEU A 294 18.03 12.06 37.02
CA LEU A 294 18.73 12.01 38.29
C LEU A 294 18.02 12.94 39.28
N ASP A 295 18.33 12.82 40.57
CA ASP A 295 17.74 13.65 41.62
C ASP A 295 17.99 15.17 41.41
N ASN A 296 19.05 15.52 40.68
CA ASN A 296 19.50 16.89 40.46
C ASN A 296 19.36 17.39 39.01
N GLY A 297 18.81 16.58 38.10
CA GLY A 297 18.68 16.97 36.69
C GLY A 297 18.23 15.84 35.78
N TRP A 298 17.80 16.18 34.57
CA TRP A 298 17.41 15.21 33.56
C TRP A 298 17.96 15.62 32.20
N HIS A 299 18.12 14.65 31.31
CA HIS A 299 18.54 14.88 29.93
C HIS A 299 17.86 13.91 28.97
N GLN A 300 17.28 14.46 27.91
CA GLN A 300 16.79 13.69 26.77
C GLN A 300 17.83 13.75 25.66
N PHE A 301 18.21 12.59 25.13
CA PHE A 301 19.16 12.50 24.04
C PHE A 301 18.44 12.64 22.69
N ASP A 302 18.60 13.81 22.06
CA ASP A 302 17.95 14.15 20.79
C ASP A 302 18.88 14.89 19.80
N VAL A 303 20.10 15.23 20.23
CA VAL A 303 21.09 15.97 19.45
C VAL A 303 22.50 15.41 19.65
N ASN A 304 23.33 15.48 18.60
CA ASN A 304 24.72 15.07 18.66
C ASN A 304 25.52 15.95 19.63
N GLN A 305 26.14 15.31 20.63
CA GLN A 305 26.90 15.99 21.69
C GLN A 305 27.95 15.05 22.31
N SER A 306 29.05 15.61 22.80
CA SER A 306 30.05 14.89 23.59
C SER A 306 29.82 15.04 25.09
N ASP A 307 29.44 16.24 25.53
CA ASP A 307 29.26 16.60 26.93
C ASP A 307 27.78 16.82 27.24
N VAL A 308 27.36 16.38 28.43
CA VAL A 308 25.97 16.37 28.90
C VAL A 308 25.91 17.11 30.23
N SER A 309 25.88 18.45 30.15
CA SER A 309 26.00 19.34 31.32
C SER A 309 24.88 19.17 32.34
N SER A 310 23.67 18.91 31.88
CA SER A 310 22.46 18.61 32.67
C SER A 310 22.63 17.39 33.60
N LEU A 311 23.49 16.44 33.22
CA LEU A 311 23.83 15.27 34.04
C LEU A 311 25.22 15.38 34.68
N ASN A 312 25.94 16.49 34.44
CA ASN A 312 27.37 16.62 34.74
C ASN A 312 28.18 15.41 34.24
N ALA A 313 27.96 14.99 33.00
CA ALA A 313 28.58 13.81 32.42
C ALA A 313 29.07 14.07 30.99
N LYS A 314 29.81 13.12 30.42
CA LYS A 314 30.26 13.13 29.03
C LYS A 314 30.32 11.72 28.46
N PHE A 315 30.16 11.59 27.16
CA PHE A 315 30.42 10.34 26.46
C PHE A 315 31.92 10.03 26.50
N ASP A 316 32.23 8.77 26.75
CA ASP A 316 33.58 8.22 26.82
C ASP A 316 33.54 6.77 26.32
N VAL A 317 34.72 6.18 26.08
CA VAL A 317 34.84 4.78 25.63
C VAL A 317 35.73 4.00 26.57
N ALA A 318 35.28 2.80 26.94
CA ALA A 318 36.11 1.83 27.65
C ALA A 318 37.19 1.21 26.75
N PHE A 319 36.92 1.13 25.44
CA PHE A 319 37.83 0.63 24.42
C PHE A 319 37.49 1.18 23.04
N GLY A 320 38.47 1.14 22.13
CA GLY A 320 38.33 1.62 20.76
C GLY A 320 38.47 3.13 20.62
N THR A 321 38.01 3.67 19.48
CA THR A 321 38.12 5.09 19.14
C THR A 321 36.81 5.81 19.44
N PHE A 322 36.89 6.91 20.18
CA PHE A 322 35.75 7.77 20.45
C PHE A 322 35.22 8.40 19.16
N ARG A 323 33.93 8.20 18.90
CA ARG A 323 33.18 8.76 17.79
C ARG A 323 31.78 9.12 18.26
N SER A 324 31.09 9.99 17.52
CA SER A 324 29.69 10.30 17.84
C SER A 324 28.86 9.02 17.84
N PRO A 325 28.11 8.73 18.92
CA PRO A 325 27.20 7.59 18.96
C PRO A 325 25.82 7.92 18.37
N PHE A 326 25.57 9.16 17.95
CA PHE A 326 24.26 9.63 17.56
C PHE A 326 23.96 9.28 16.10
N ARG A 327 22.76 8.73 15.87
CA ARG A 327 22.20 8.51 14.54
C ARG A 327 20.81 9.08 14.43
N VAL A 328 20.48 9.59 13.25
CA VAL A 328 19.13 10.06 12.93
C VAL A 328 18.28 8.86 12.54
N PHE A 329 17.08 8.79 13.09
CA PHE A 329 16.05 7.83 12.78
C PHE A 329 14.82 8.53 12.21
N TYR A 330 14.10 7.82 11.36
CA TYR A 330 12.90 8.28 10.66
C TYR A 330 11.75 7.33 10.96
N GLN A 331 10.69 7.84 11.58
CA GLN A 331 9.49 7.08 11.88
C GLN A 331 8.68 6.88 10.61
N LYS A 332 8.27 5.65 10.33
CA LYS A 332 7.34 5.31 9.25
C LYS A 332 5.97 4.94 9.82
N ALA A 333 4.97 4.88 8.94
CA ALA A 333 3.58 4.53 9.29
C ALA A 333 3.38 3.09 9.78
N ASP A 334 4.39 2.22 9.62
CA ASP A 334 4.36 0.85 10.10
C ASP A 334 4.62 0.71 11.62
N GLY A 335 4.84 1.83 12.32
CA GLY A 335 5.11 1.85 13.75
C GLY A 335 6.57 1.65 14.12
N TYR A 336 7.51 1.79 13.17
CA TYR A 336 8.94 1.64 13.42
C TYR A 336 9.74 2.88 13.05
N TRP A 337 10.84 3.07 13.77
CA TRP A 337 11.91 4.00 13.45
C TRP A 337 12.99 3.28 12.65
N TYR A 338 13.46 3.92 11.59
CA TYR A 338 14.54 3.42 10.73
C TYR A 338 15.70 4.41 10.75
N SER A 339 16.91 3.93 11.03
CA SER A 339 18.10 4.80 11.01
C SER A 339 18.35 5.39 9.62
N ASP A 340 19.25 6.36 9.57
CA ASP A 340 20.02 6.64 8.37
C ASP A 340 20.69 5.37 7.82
N ASP A 341 21.06 5.39 6.54
CA ASP A 341 21.71 4.23 5.95
C ASP A 341 23.07 3.99 6.61
N MET A 342 23.24 2.77 7.12
CA MET A 342 24.41 2.34 7.88
C MET A 342 25.42 1.58 7.03
N PHE A 343 25.26 1.57 5.69
CA PHE A 343 26.27 0.98 4.81
C PHE A 343 27.67 1.53 5.15
N PRO A 344 28.63 0.67 5.51
CA PRO A 344 29.92 1.13 6.04
C PRO A 344 30.85 1.57 4.91
N ASP A 345 31.71 2.56 5.17
CA ASP A 345 32.78 2.95 4.25
C ASP A 345 33.85 1.86 4.10
N THR A 346 34.02 1.03 5.14
CA THR A 346 34.96 -0.09 5.17
C THR A 346 34.25 -1.31 5.73
N LEU A 347 34.27 -2.41 4.97
CA LEU A 347 33.68 -3.68 5.36
C LEU A 347 34.48 -4.33 6.50
N ASP A 348 33.79 -5.11 7.32
CA ASP A 348 34.42 -5.90 8.38
C ASP A 348 35.16 -7.11 7.80
N GLU A 349 34.51 -7.81 6.86
CA GLU A 349 35.06 -9.01 6.21
C GLU A 349 34.56 -9.11 4.77
N ILE A 350 35.46 -9.49 3.86
CA ILE A 350 35.12 -9.89 2.50
C ILE A 350 35.80 -11.22 2.20
N GLY A 351 34.99 -12.25 1.96
CA GLY A 351 35.44 -13.60 1.68
C GLY A 351 36.22 -13.68 0.37
N PRO A 352 37.07 -14.71 0.21
CA PRO A 352 37.92 -14.86 -0.97
C PRO A 352 37.16 -14.96 -2.30
N SER A 353 35.91 -15.44 -2.29
CA SER A 353 35.10 -15.55 -3.51
C SER A 353 34.24 -14.29 -3.77
N TRP A 354 34.26 -13.34 -2.85
CA TRP A 354 33.51 -12.09 -2.93
C TRP A 354 34.36 -10.98 -3.52
N VAL A 355 33.77 -10.19 -4.41
CA VAL A 355 34.38 -9.02 -5.03
C VAL A 355 33.44 -7.85 -4.88
N GLN A 356 33.96 -6.73 -4.37
CA GLN A 356 33.28 -5.45 -4.34
C GLN A 356 33.64 -4.66 -5.61
N ASP A 357 32.65 -4.04 -6.26
CA ASP A 357 32.89 -3.21 -7.44
C ASP A 357 33.70 -1.95 -7.08
N ALA A 358 34.68 -1.62 -7.92
CA ALA A 358 35.62 -0.53 -7.68
C ALA A 358 35.02 0.87 -7.86
N ASN A 359 33.92 1.00 -8.62
CA ASN A 359 33.28 2.29 -8.89
C ASN A 359 32.02 2.49 -8.04
N ASN A 360 31.42 1.41 -7.57
CA ASN A 360 30.26 1.45 -6.68
C ASN A 360 30.40 0.40 -5.58
N HIS A 361 30.83 0.85 -4.40
CA HIS A 361 31.07 0.01 -3.22
C HIS A 361 29.83 -0.76 -2.73
N ARG A 362 28.63 -0.50 -3.25
CA ARG A 362 27.40 -1.24 -2.91
C ARG A 362 27.15 -2.46 -3.79
N ILE A 363 27.91 -2.62 -4.87
CA ILE A 363 27.76 -3.73 -5.80
C ILE A 363 28.75 -4.82 -5.43
N PHE A 364 28.25 -6.04 -5.31
CA PHE A 364 29.02 -7.21 -4.96
C PHE A 364 28.76 -8.33 -5.96
N THR A 365 29.81 -9.08 -6.26
CA THR A 365 29.72 -10.38 -6.93
C THR A 365 30.33 -11.44 -6.03
N VAL A 366 29.76 -12.64 -6.07
CA VAL A 366 30.31 -13.84 -5.44
C VAL A 366 30.32 -14.93 -6.48
N THR A 367 31.43 -15.66 -6.61
CA THR A 367 31.59 -16.73 -7.62
C THR A 367 31.96 -18.04 -6.94
N GLU A 368 31.09 -19.03 -7.05
CA GLU A 368 31.29 -20.39 -6.52
C GLU A 368 31.71 -20.44 -5.04
N ALA A 369 31.13 -19.59 -4.19
CA ALA A 369 31.41 -19.65 -2.75
C ALA A 369 30.96 -21.00 -2.17
N THR A 370 31.91 -21.80 -1.69
CA THR A 370 31.71 -23.15 -1.15
C THR A 370 32.14 -23.27 0.32
N GLY A 371 32.77 -22.24 0.88
CA GLY A 371 33.08 -22.16 2.31
C GLY A 371 31.90 -21.64 3.13
N SER A 372 31.80 -22.03 4.40
CA SER A 372 30.85 -21.42 5.35
C SER A 372 31.35 -20.09 5.91
N THR A 373 32.67 -19.86 5.83
CA THR A 373 33.38 -18.62 6.20
C THR A 373 33.74 -17.77 4.99
N ASP A 374 33.34 -18.19 3.79
CA ASP A 374 33.53 -17.42 2.57
C ASP A 374 32.34 -16.49 2.41
N ALA A 375 32.41 -15.37 3.13
CA ALA A 375 31.26 -14.55 3.43
C ALA A 375 31.56 -13.06 3.33
N LEU A 376 30.50 -12.28 3.18
CA LEU A 376 30.56 -10.83 3.23
C LEU A 376 29.93 -10.34 4.54
N ARG A 377 30.69 -9.53 5.29
CA ARG A 377 30.25 -8.86 6.51
C ARG A 377 30.40 -7.35 6.38
N PHE A 378 29.32 -6.65 6.67
CA PHE A 378 29.32 -5.19 6.74
C PHE A 378 29.83 -4.71 8.11
N PHE A 379 29.47 -5.43 9.17
CA PHE A 379 29.75 -5.01 10.54
C PHE A 379 30.46 -6.13 11.33
N GLY A 380 31.29 -5.70 12.27
CA GLY A 380 31.84 -6.58 13.30
C GLY A 380 30.78 -6.99 14.33
N ASP A 381 31.19 -7.83 15.28
CA ASP A 381 30.29 -8.54 16.21
C ASP A 381 29.44 -7.62 17.10
N GLY A 382 29.83 -6.35 17.31
CA GLY A 382 29.07 -5.39 18.12
C GLY A 382 27.72 -4.94 17.55
N TYR A 383 27.31 -5.47 16.40
CA TYR A 383 26.00 -5.22 15.79
C TYR A 383 25.15 -6.50 15.64
N ASP A 384 25.63 -7.65 16.14
CA ASP A 384 25.00 -8.94 15.90
C ASP A 384 23.60 -9.08 16.51
N GLU A 385 23.37 -8.33 17.58
CA GLU A 385 22.13 -8.37 18.37
C GLU A 385 21.21 -7.19 18.02
N TYR A 386 21.44 -6.52 16.89
CA TYR A 386 20.65 -5.38 16.46
C TYR A 386 19.69 -5.80 15.36
N GLN A 387 18.47 -5.25 15.38
CA GLN A 387 17.53 -5.46 14.31
C GLN A 387 17.80 -4.52 13.13
N PHE A 388 17.88 -5.08 11.93
CA PHE A 388 18.13 -4.36 10.68
C PHE A 388 17.05 -4.64 9.63
N GLU A 389 16.76 -3.61 8.85
CA GLU A 389 16.16 -3.69 7.51
C GLU A 389 17.27 -3.65 6.47
N MET A 390 17.25 -4.61 5.55
CA MET A 390 18.11 -4.64 4.37
C MET A 390 17.26 -4.61 3.12
N VAL A 391 17.62 -3.75 2.17
CA VAL A 391 17.04 -3.73 0.83
C VAL A 391 18.14 -4.07 -0.15
N LEU A 392 17.95 -5.16 -0.88
CA LEU A 392 18.90 -5.68 -1.86
C LEU A 392 18.25 -5.68 -3.23
N ASN A 393 19.04 -5.46 -4.27
CA ASN A 393 18.64 -5.74 -5.64
C ASN A 393 19.58 -6.79 -6.22
N VAL A 394 19.05 -8.00 -6.43
CA VAL A 394 19.83 -9.17 -6.84
C VAL A 394 19.76 -9.27 -8.36
N SER A 395 20.86 -8.94 -9.03
CA SER A 395 20.94 -8.95 -10.50
C SER A 395 20.89 -10.36 -11.08
N TYR A 396 21.55 -11.31 -10.41
CA TYR A 396 21.46 -12.73 -10.73
C TYR A 396 21.81 -13.56 -9.50
N ILE A 397 21.31 -14.80 -9.45
CA ILE A 397 21.69 -15.79 -8.43
C ILE A 397 21.61 -17.20 -9.02
N ASP A 398 22.63 -18.00 -8.73
CA ASP A 398 22.69 -19.44 -8.90
C ASP A 398 23.04 -20.08 -7.56
N GLY A 399 22.19 -21.00 -7.09
CA GLY A 399 22.21 -21.52 -5.72
C GLY A 399 21.35 -20.70 -4.74
N THR A 400 21.77 -20.61 -3.48
CA THR A 400 21.01 -19.94 -2.41
C THR A 400 21.93 -19.13 -1.53
N LEU A 401 21.69 -17.83 -1.46
CA LEU A 401 22.43 -16.90 -0.62
C LEU A 401 21.68 -16.70 0.69
N ALA A 402 22.30 -17.06 1.82
CA ALA A 402 21.84 -16.64 3.14
C ALA A 402 22.38 -15.25 3.43
N LEU A 403 21.56 -14.41 4.06
CA LEU A 403 21.90 -13.05 4.45
C LEU A 403 22.31 -12.95 5.92
N THR A 404 22.10 -14.02 6.69
CA THR A 404 22.41 -14.10 8.11
C THR A 404 23.16 -15.38 8.46
N VAL A 405 23.75 -15.41 9.65
CA VAL A 405 24.56 -16.54 10.12
C VAL A 405 23.79 -17.87 10.23
N SER A 406 22.48 -17.84 10.53
CA SER A 406 21.69 -19.04 10.81
C SER A 406 21.29 -19.84 9.56
N ASN A 407 21.42 -19.28 8.35
CA ASN A 407 20.89 -19.87 7.12
C ASN A 407 19.39 -20.21 7.24
N SER A 408 18.61 -19.36 7.91
CA SER A 408 17.16 -19.55 8.08
C SER A 408 16.36 -18.67 7.12
N ASP A 409 15.18 -19.16 6.73
CA ASP A 409 14.17 -18.32 6.09
C ASP A 409 13.52 -17.42 7.15
N PRO A 410 13.15 -16.17 6.83
CA PRO A 410 13.08 -15.57 5.49
C PRO A 410 14.38 -14.91 4.99
N ASN A 411 15.51 -15.05 5.71
CA ASN A 411 16.77 -14.36 5.42
C ASN A 411 17.61 -15.04 4.32
N LYS A 412 16.95 -15.54 3.28
CA LYS A 412 17.58 -16.16 2.11
C LYS A 412 17.08 -15.55 0.81
N VAL A 413 17.97 -15.54 -0.17
CA VAL A 413 17.69 -15.15 -1.54
C VAL A 413 17.71 -16.39 -2.42
N TYR A 414 16.60 -16.58 -3.15
CA TYR A 414 16.42 -17.67 -4.12
C TYR A 414 16.24 -17.18 -5.55
N TYR A 415 15.85 -15.92 -5.73
CA TYR A 415 15.48 -15.35 -7.02
C TYR A 415 16.12 -14.00 -7.21
N GLN A 416 16.32 -13.63 -8.47
CA GLN A 416 16.72 -12.29 -8.86
C GLN A 416 15.59 -11.27 -8.60
N GLY A 417 15.97 -10.01 -8.44
CA GLY A 417 15.07 -8.88 -8.22
C GLY A 417 15.32 -8.16 -6.90
N PRO A 418 14.60 -7.05 -6.69
CA PRO A 418 14.65 -6.30 -5.46
C PRO A 418 13.90 -7.03 -4.34
N ALA A 419 14.49 -7.09 -3.17
CA ALA A 419 13.94 -7.78 -2.01
C ALA A 419 14.27 -7.04 -0.72
N ARG A 420 13.32 -7.13 0.23
CA ARG A 420 13.41 -6.53 1.56
C ARG A 420 13.50 -7.63 2.61
N PHE A 421 14.45 -7.48 3.53
CA PHE A 421 14.70 -8.42 4.62
C PHE A 421 14.71 -7.67 5.94
N ILE A 422 14.13 -8.29 6.98
CA ILE A 422 14.19 -7.80 8.36
C ILE A 422 14.78 -8.93 9.20
N THR A 423 15.84 -8.63 9.94
CA THR A 423 16.55 -9.61 10.76
C THR A 423 17.04 -8.98 12.05
N ASP A 424 17.06 -9.75 13.13
CA ASP A 424 17.70 -9.48 14.42
C ASP A 424 18.97 -10.33 14.64
N GLU A 425 19.38 -11.08 13.62
CA GLU A 425 20.63 -11.84 13.60
C GLU A 425 21.77 -11.09 12.93
N ARG A 426 23.01 -11.47 13.27
CA ARG A 426 24.24 -11.12 12.56
C ARG A 426 24.05 -11.20 11.04
N ILE A 427 24.19 -10.04 10.39
CA ILE A 427 24.24 -9.91 8.93
C ILE A 427 25.53 -10.58 8.43
N TYR A 428 25.37 -11.63 7.64
CA TYR A 428 26.46 -12.50 7.21
C TYR A 428 26.10 -13.16 5.88
N PHE A 429 26.54 -12.55 4.77
CA PHE A 429 26.14 -13.00 3.44
C PHE A 429 27.02 -14.18 3.04
N LYS A 430 26.43 -15.37 2.91
CA LYS A 430 27.14 -16.61 2.60
C LYS A 430 26.27 -17.60 1.84
N ARG A 431 26.84 -18.70 1.36
CA ARG A 431 26.04 -19.81 0.83
C ARG A 431 25.12 -20.40 1.90
N ALA A 432 23.91 -20.79 1.48
CA ALA A 432 22.99 -21.62 2.28
C ALA A 432 22.92 -23.08 1.79
N GLY A 433 23.58 -23.40 0.67
CA GLY A 433 23.60 -24.73 0.03
C GLY A 433 25.01 -25.24 -0.24
N SER A 434 25.22 -25.98 -1.33
CA SER A 434 26.54 -26.51 -1.72
C SER A 434 27.50 -25.44 -2.22
N SER A 435 27.01 -24.54 -3.06
CA SER A 435 27.75 -23.41 -3.63
C SER A 435 26.80 -22.26 -3.92
N THR A 436 27.32 -21.05 -4.11
CA THR A 436 26.51 -19.90 -4.55
C THR A 436 27.33 -18.96 -5.43
N THR A 437 26.73 -18.55 -6.54
CA THR A 437 27.26 -17.55 -7.46
C THR A 437 26.18 -16.50 -7.65
N ALA A 438 26.46 -15.22 -7.34
CA ALA A 438 25.45 -14.17 -7.37
C ALA A 438 26.07 -12.80 -7.67
N ALA A 439 25.24 -11.87 -8.15
CA ALA A 439 25.54 -10.44 -8.12
C ALA A 439 24.39 -9.69 -7.51
N LEU A 440 24.71 -8.75 -6.63
CA LEU A 440 23.71 -7.96 -5.90
C LEU A 440 24.20 -6.53 -5.67
N THR A 441 23.24 -5.63 -5.50
CA THR A 441 23.45 -4.27 -5.03
C THR A 441 22.79 -4.12 -3.66
N VAL A 442 23.52 -3.63 -2.67
CA VAL A 442 22.97 -3.28 -1.35
C VAL A 442 22.44 -1.86 -1.41
N GLU A 443 21.12 -1.71 -1.51
CA GLU A 443 20.50 -0.39 -1.62
C GLU A 443 20.50 0.36 -0.29
N SER A 444 20.21 -0.35 0.80
CA SER A 444 20.31 0.20 2.14
C SER A 444 20.40 -0.88 3.21
N ILE A 445 21.10 -0.56 4.31
CA ILE A 445 21.11 -1.31 5.56
C ILE A 445 20.75 -0.32 6.66
N LYS A 446 19.59 -0.48 7.30
CA LYS A 446 19.08 0.47 8.30
C LYS A 446 18.75 -0.26 9.58
N MET A 447 19.21 0.25 10.72
CA MET A 447 18.75 -0.23 12.01
C MET A 447 17.27 0.09 12.17
N ARG A 448 16.53 -0.86 12.74
CA ARG A 448 15.09 -0.81 12.91
C ARG A 448 14.74 -1.01 14.37
N ILE A 449 13.97 -0.09 14.94
CA ILE A 449 13.47 -0.18 16.32
C ILE A 449 11.98 0.18 16.34
N PRO A 450 11.15 -0.47 17.17
CA PRO A 450 9.74 -0.11 17.30
C PRO A 450 9.59 1.32 17.83
N HIS A 451 8.48 1.97 17.50
CA HIS A 451 8.09 3.21 18.15
C HIS A 451 7.58 2.93 19.57
N TYR A 452 7.97 3.74 20.55
CA TYR A 452 7.37 3.70 21.89
C TYR A 452 6.05 4.50 21.82
N GLY A 453 4.91 3.81 21.74
CA GLY A 453 3.60 4.47 21.63
C GLY A 453 2.48 3.54 21.22
#